data_AF-A0A4U8SFC2-F1
#
_entry.id   AF-A0A4U8SFC2-F1
#
_cell.length_a   1.000
_cell.length_b   1.000
_cell.length_c   1.000
_cell.angle_alpha   90.00
_cell.angle_beta   90.00
_cell.angle_gamma   90.00
#
_symmetry.space_group_name_H-M   'P 1'
#
loop_
_entity.id
_entity.type
_entity.pdbx_description
1 polymer ?
#
loop_
_entity_poly.entity_id
_entity_poly.type
_entity_poly.pdbx_seq_one_letter_code
_entity_poly.pdbx_strand_id
1 'polypeptide(L)'
;MLIRDTKGSDFICVKCKFQIKHGFISLYALLVTLAISLSVLHTVRTLSVKQDIMLMLYFQKQSHLYAKTLHDIALQCYKQYDSQSCKKDSIQFDPYFYGEYIFHDQTIKEEKSQHDIKAQVLDISIHSQTLLSTHPLRYAKRYIVDIEKGDI
;
A
#
# COMPACT_ATOMS: atom_id res chain seq x y z
N MET A 1 72.23 -21.56 44.68
CA MET A 1 73.14 -20.78 43.82
C MET A 1 72.36 -19.57 43.31
N LEU A 2 72.60 -18.41 43.91
CA LEU A 2 71.94 -17.15 43.58
C LEU A 2 72.66 -16.53 42.38
N ILE A 3 71.94 -16.32 41.28
CA ILE A 3 72.37 -15.36 40.26
C ILE A 3 71.38 -14.21 40.33
N ARG A 4 71.89 -13.12 40.89
CA ARG A 4 71.29 -11.79 40.91
C ARG A 4 71.91 -11.07 39.72
N ASP A 5 71.08 -10.61 38.80
CA ASP A 5 71.50 -9.59 37.85
C ASP A 5 70.44 -8.50 37.72
N THR A 6 70.94 -7.27 37.76
CA THR A 6 70.19 -6.03 37.93
C THR A 6 69.95 -5.34 36.58
N LYS A 7 68.78 -4.69 36.45
CA LYS A 7 68.43 -3.50 35.64
C LYS A 7 67.30 -3.75 34.63
N GLY A 8 66.38 -2.79 34.57
CA GLY A 8 65.41 -2.63 33.50
C GLY A 8 63.98 -2.86 33.95
N SER A 9 63.42 -1.89 34.65
CA SER A 9 61.99 -1.75 34.89
C SER A 9 61.24 -1.55 33.58
N ASP A 10 60.75 -2.65 33.00
CA ASP A 10 59.68 -2.63 31.99
C ASP A 10 58.73 -3.81 32.26
N PHE A 11 58.02 -3.74 33.38
CA PHE A 11 56.78 -4.52 33.58
C PHE A 11 55.68 -3.91 32.70
N ILE A 12 55.86 -3.94 31.38
CA ILE A 12 54.77 -3.69 30.45
C ILE A 12 53.79 -4.83 30.66
N CYS A 13 52.63 -4.51 31.24
CA CYS A 13 51.52 -5.41 31.53
C CYS A 13 51.18 -6.28 30.30
N VAL A 14 51.82 -7.46 30.18
CA VAL A 14 51.58 -8.43 29.10
C VAL A 14 50.14 -8.95 29.15
N LYS A 15 49.55 -9.01 30.36
CA LYS A 15 48.12 -9.30 30.55
C LYS A 15 47.19 -8.22 29.98
N CYS A 16 47.59 -6.95 30.01
CA CYS A 16 46.81 -5.85 29.45
C CYS A 16 46.77 -5.93 27.91
N LYS A 17 47.90 -6.23 27.26
CA LYS A 17 47.94 -6.43 25.79
C LYS A 17 47.08 -7.61 25.32
N PHE A 18 46.91 -8.65 26.13
CA PHE A 18 46.13 -9.84 25.76
C PHE A 18 44.62 -9.63 25.94
N GLN A 19 44.18 -8.98 27.02
CA GLN A 19 42.76 -8.63 27.22
C GLN A 19 42.25 -7.63 26.18
N ILE A 20 43.08 -6.65 25.79
CA ILE A 20 42.72 -5.64 24.79
C ILE A 20 42.42 -6.31 23.43
N LYS A 21 43.23 -7.29 22.99
CA LYS A 21 42.99 -7.99 21.71
C LYS A 21 41.69 -8.79 21.71
N HIS A 22 41.38 -9.51 22.79
CA HIS A 22 40.11 -10.25 22.89
C HIS A 22 38.89 -9.32 22.98
N GLY A 23 39.00 -8.18 23.67
CA GLY A 23 37.97 -7.15 23.69
C GLY A 23 37.71 -6.54 22.30
N PHE A 24 38.76 -6.23 21.53
CA PHE A 24 38.63 -5.73 20.16
C PHE A 24 38.06 -6.76 19.20
N ILE A 25 38.46 -8.04 19.31
CA ILE A 25 37.90 -9.13 18.49
C ILE A 25 36.41 -9.32 18.82
N SER A 26 36.03 -9.27 20.10
CA SER A 26 34.64 -9.37 20.53
C SER A 26 33.79 -8.19 20.05
N LEU A 27 34.34 -6.96 20.12
CA LEU A 27 33.64 -5.76 19.63
C LEU A 27 33.49 -5.78 18.10
N TYR A 28 34.54 -6.19 17.38
CA TYR A 28 34.50 -6.30 15.93
C TYR A 28 33.52 -7.39 15.47
N ALA A 29 33.53 -8.56 16.12
CA ALA A 29 32.53 -9.60 15.87
C ALA A 29 31.11 -9.09 16.12
N LEU A 30 30.89 -8.35 17.21
CA LEU A 30 29.58 -7.78 17.53
C LEU A 30 29.13 -6.75 16.48
N LEU A 31 30.01 -5.84 16.06
CA LEU A 31 29.71 -4.87 15.00
C LEU A 31 29.42 -5.55 13.65
N VAL A 32 30.17 -6.59 13.30
CA VAL A 32 29.93 -7.38 12.09
C VAL A 32 28.58 -8.08 12.16
N THR A 33 28.24 -8.73 13.28
CA THR A 33 26.92 -9.37 13.45
C THR A 33 25.77 -8.36 13.43
N LEU A 34 25.97 -7.16 14.00
CA LEU A 34 25.00 -6.07 13.94
C LEU A 34 24.81 -5.58 12.50
N ALA A 35 25.90 -5.36 11.75
CA ALA A 35 25.85 -4.92 10.36
C ALA A 35 25.15 -5.93 9.45
N ILE A 36 25.42 -7.22 9.64
CA ILE A 36 24.74 -8.30 8.93
C ILE A 36 23.25 -8.31 9.27
N SER A 37 22.90 -8.24 10.56
CA SER A 37 21.50 -8.23 11.02
C SER A 37 20.74 -7.03 10.45
N LEU A 38 21.37 -5.85 10.43
CA LEU A 38 20.78 -4.64 9.87
C LEU A 38 20.56 -4.76 8.36
N SER A 39 21.52 -5.38 7.66
CA SER A 39 21.46 -5.59 6.21
C SER A 39 20.36 -6.57 5.82
N VAL A 40 20.20 -7.66 6.59
CA VAL A 40 19.10 -8.63 6.45
C VAL A 40 17.76 -7.97 6.73
N LEU A 41 17.64 -7.20 7.82
CA LEU A 41 16.41 -6.48 8.14
C LEU A 41 16.03 -5.49 7.03
N HIS A 42 17.01 -4.75 6.50
CA HIS A 42 16.77 -3.81 5.41
C HIS A 42 16.33 -4.50 4.12
N THR A 43 16.93 -5.64 3.77
CA THR A 43 16.54 -6.41 2.58
C THR A 43 15.14 -7.00 2.70
N VAL A 44 14.78 -7.58 3.84
CA VAL A 44 13.43 -8.09 4.10
C VAL A 44 12.39 -6.95 4.02
N ARG A 45 12.68 -5.81 4.67
CA ARG A 45 11.80 -4.64 4.60
C ARG A 45 11.64 -4.14 3.16
N THR A 46 12.73 -4.02 2.41
CA THR A 46 12.68 -3.58 1.01
C THR A 46 11.87 -4.54 0.14
N LEU A 47 11.99 -5.86 0.36
CA LEU A 47 11.20 -6.86 -0.36
C LEU A 47 9.71 -6.73 -0.05
N SER A 48 9.33 -6.62 1.23
CA SER A 48 7.92 -6.45 1.63
C SER A 48 7.28 -5.21 1.01
N VAL A 49 7.99 -4.07 1.04
CA VAL A 49 7.52 -2.81 0.45
C VAL A 49 7.36 -2.94 -1.07
N LYS A 50 8.28 -3.62 -1.76
CA LYS A 50 8.16 -3.87 -3.20
C LYS A 50 6.96 -4.75 -3.52
N GLN A 51 6.69 -5.77 -2.72
CA GLN A 51 5.52 -6.64 -2.88
C GLN A 51 4.21 -5.86 -2.70
N ASP A 52 4.13 -5.01 -1.67
CA ASP A 52 2.95 -4.16 -1.42
C ASP A 52 2.70 -3.18 -2.57
N ILE A 53 3.75 -2.50 -3.06
CA ILE A 53 3.64 -1.58 -4.18
C ILE A 53 3.18 -2.31 -5.44
N MET A 54 3.77 -3.48 -5.72
CA MET A 54 3.38 -4.27 -6.89
C MET A 54 1.92 -4.70 -6.81
N LEU A 55 1.48 -5.20 -5.64
CA LEU A 55 0.10 -5.60 -5.39
C LEU A 55 -0.87 -4.42 -5.58
N MET A 56 -0.52 -3.25 -5.05
CA MET A 56 -1.32 -2.02 -5.20
C MET A 56 -1.44 -1.61 -6.68
N LEU A 57 -0.35 -1.68 -7.45
CA LEU A 57 -0.36 -1.36 -8.88
C LEU A 57 -1.23 -2.35 -9.68
N TYR A 58 -1.14 -3.65 -9.38
CA TYR A 58 -2.00 -4.66 -10.01
C TYR A 58 -3.47 -4.42 -9.66
N PHE A 59 -3.78 -4.19 -8.39
CA PHE A 59 -5.14 -3.87 -7.95
C PHE A 59 -5.67 -2.62 -8.63
N GLN A 60 -4.87 -1.55 -8.71
CA GLN A 60 -5.28 -0.31 -9.36
C GLN A 60 -5.60 -0.53 -10.85
N LYS A 61 -4.77 -1.28 -11.57
CA LYS A 61 -4.98 -1.57 -12.98
C LYS A 61 -6.22 -2.43 -13.22
N GLN A 62 -6.39 -3.50 -12.44
CA GLN A 62 -7.57 -4.37 -12.53
C GLN A 62 -8.84 -3.59 -12.18
N SER A 63 -8.83 -2.86 -11.07
CA SER A 63 -9.98 -2.06 -10.64
C SER A 63 -10.38 -1.03 -11.68
N HIS A 64 -9.43 -0.40 -12.37
CA HIS A 64 -9.76 0.53 -13.44
C HIS A 64 -10.54 -0.13 -14.59
N LEU A 65 -10.14 -1.35 -14.98
CA LEU A 65 -10.83 -2.12 -16.02
C LEU A 65 -12.26 -2.49 -15.57
N TYR A 66 -12.40 -3.09 -14.38
CA TYR A 66 -13.69 -3.51 -13.85
C TYR A 66 -14.62 -2.33 -13.57
N ALA A 67 -14.08 -1.17 -13.17
CA ALA A 67 -14.89 0.02 -12.95
C ALA A 67 -15.46 0.56 -14.26
N LYS A 68 -14.70 0.47 -15.36
CA LYS A 68 -15.21 0.80 -16.69
C LYS A 68 -16.34 -0.15 -17.11
N THR A 69 -16.18 -1.45 -16.86
CA THR A 69 -17.24 -2.43 -17.15
C THR A 69 -18.50 -2.17 -16.31
N LEU A 70 -18.35 -1.90 -15.01
CA LEU A 70 -19.49 -1.55 -14.14
C LEU A 70 -20.18 -0.27 -14.58
N HIS A 71 -19.41 0.72 -15.04
CA HIS A 71 -19.94 1.96 -15.59
C HIS A 71 -20.85 1.68 -16.79
N ASP A 72 -20.36 0.88 -17.74
CA ASP A 72 -21.10 0.58 -18.96
C ASP A 72 -22.38 -0.24 -18.66
N ILE A 73 -22.30 -1.19 -17.71
CA ILE A 73 -23.47 -1.95 -17.23
C ILE A 73 -24.48 -1.02 -16.56
N ALA A 74 -24.04 -0.15 -15.65
CA ALA A 74 -24.89 0.79 -14.94
C ALA A 74 -25.63 1.73 -15.90
N LEU A 75 -24.91 2.27 -16.89
CA LEU A 75 -25.51 3.11 -17.93
C LEU A 75 -26.48 2.34 -18.82
N GLN A 76 -26.15 1.10 -19.20
CA GLN A 76 -27.04 0.28 -19.99
C GLN A 76 -28.33 -0.05 -19.22
N CYS A 77 -28.21 -0.36 -17.92
CA CYS A 77 -29.36 -0.57 -17.05
C CYS A 77 -30.23 0.69 -17.04
N TYR A 78 -29.62 1.85 -16.79
CA TYR A 78 -30.31 3.14 -16.72
C TYR A 78 -31.03 3.51 -18.03
N LYS A 79 -30.49 3.10 -19.18
CA LYS A 79 -31.12 3.32 -20.49
C LYS A 79 -32.30 2.37 -20.77
N GLN A 80 -32.26 1.15 -20.22
CA GLN A 80 -33.24 0.10 -20.55
C GLN A 80 -34.36 -0.03 -19.52
N TYR A 81 -34.12 0.34 -18.27
CA TYR A 81 -35.05 0.15 -17.16
C TYR A 81 -35.26 1.46 -16.39
N ASP A 82 -36.29 1.47 -15.54
CA ASP A 82 -36.57 2.62 -14.69
C ASP A 82 -35.47 2.83 -13.62
N SER A 83 -35.25 4.09 -13.28
CA SER A 83 -34.21 4.58 -12.36
C SER A 83 -34.20 3.86 -11.00
N GLN A 84 -35.35 3.40 -10.51
CA GLN A 84 -35.44 2.68 -9.24
C GLN A 84 -34.82 1.28 -9.30
N SER A 85 -34.98 0.57 -10.42
CA SER A 85 -34.46 -0.79 -10.60
C SER A 85 -32.94 -0.78 -10.75
N CYS A 86 -32.38 0.26 -11.35
CA CYS A 86 -30.94 0.40 -11.60
C CYS A 86 -30.22 1.25 -10.55
N LYS A 87 -30.87 1.61 -9.44
CA LYS A 87 -30.30 2.55 -8.46
C LYS A 87 -28.99 2.06 -7.85
N LYS A 88 -28.85 0.75 -7.64
CA LYS A 88 -27.62 0.13 -7.14
C LYS A 88 -27.56 -1.32 -7.56
N ASP A 89 -26.35 -1.82 -7.75
CA ASP A 89 -26.09 -3.25 -7.91
C ASP A 89 -24.65 -3.57 -7.50
N SER A 90 -24.38 -4.85 -7.26
CA SER A 90 -23.05 -5.34 -6.95
C SER A 90 -22.73 -6.62 -7.73
N ILE A 91 -21.47 -6.70 -8.18
CA ILE A 91 -20.95 -7.86 -8.88
C ILE A 91 -19.81 -8.42 -8.06
N GLN A 92 -19.96 -9.67 -7.65
CA GLN A 92 -18.89 -10.43 -7.02
C GLN A 92 -18.09 -11.15 -8.10
N PHE A 93 -16.83 -10.77 -8.28
CA PHE A 93 -15.93 -11.39 -9.25
C PHE A 93 -15.19 -12.58 -8.63
N ASP A 94 -14.74 -12.41 -7.39
CA ASP A 94 -14.11 -13.44 -6.56
C ASP A 94 -14.57 -13.29 -5.10
N PRO A 95 -14.34 -14.29 -4.22
CA PRO A 95 -14.70 -14.21 -2.80
C PRO A 95 -14.15 -12.97 -2.08
N TYR A 96 -12.99 -12.49 -2.53
CA TYR A 96 -12.28 -11.36 -1.95
C TYR A 96 -12.19 -10.14 -2.87
N PHE A 97 -12.89 -10.16 -4.02
CA PHE A 97 -12.86 -9.08 -5.00
C PHE A 97 -14.27 -8.84 -5.54
N TYR A 98 -14.84 -7.69 -5.20
CA TYR A 98 -16.19 -7.31 -5.62
C TYR A 98 -16.25 -5.84 -5.98
N GLY A 99 -17.19 -5.51 -6.85
CA GLY A 99 -17.49 -4.13 -7.22
C GLY A 99 -18.97 -3.83 -7.04
N GLU A 100 -19.26 -2.56 -6.80
CA GLU A 100 -20.62 -2.05 -6.65
C GLU A 100 -20.74 -0.69 -7.34
N TYR A 101 -21.93 -0.40 -7.83
CA TYR A 101 -22.27 0.92 -8.33
C TYR A 101 -23.55 1.43 -7.68
N ILE A 102 -23.64 2.75 -7.53
CA ILE A 102 -24.78 3.43 -6.94
C ILE A 102 -25.05 4.71 -7.70
N PHE A 103 -26.30 4.90 -8.12
CA PHE A 103 -26.82 6.17 -8.60
C PHE A 103 -27.45 6.96 -7.45
N HIS A 104 -27.13 8.24 -7.41
CA HIS A 104 -27.72 9.19 -6.46
C HIS A 104 -27.91 10.54 -7.11
N ASP A 105 -29.00 11.20 -6.72
CA ASP A 105 -29.32 12.54 -7.17
C ASP A 105 -28.48 13.53 -6.36
N GLN A 106 -27.75 14.39 -7.06
CA GLN A 106 -26.93 15.43 -6.46
C GLN A 106 -27.30 16.79 -7.01
N THR A 107 -27.51 17.75 -6.11
CA THR A 107 -27.75 19.13 -6.47
C THR A 107 -26.41 19.85 -6.62
N ILE A 108 -26.07 20.28 -7.83
CA ILE A 108 -24.86 21.05 -8.12
C ILE A 108 -25.24 22.53 -8.08
N LYS A 109 -24.60 23.27 -7.17
CA LYS A 109 -24.70 24.73 -7.13
C LYS A 109 -23.71 25.31 -8.12
N GLU A 110 -24.19 25.86 -9.22
CA GLU A 110 -23.34 26.64 -10.12
C GLU A 110 -23.07 28.01 -9.51
N GLU A 111 -21.79 28.37 -9.36
CA GLU A 111 -21.38 29.67 -8.80
C GLU A 111 -21.89 30.89 -9.61
N LYS A 112 -22.40 30.67 -10.83
CA LYS A 112 -22.89 31.74 -11.74
C LYS A 112 -24.40 31.71 -11.99
N SER A 113 -25.11 30.71 -11.52
CA SER A 113 -26.55 30.55 -11.78
C SER A 113 -27.31 30.53 -10.46
N GLN A 114 -28.42 31.26 -10.41
CA GLN A 114 -29.27 31.37 -9.23
C GLN A 114 -30.17 30.13 -9.04
N HIS A 115 -29.93 29.06 -9.82
CA HIS A 115 -30.73 27.84 -9.84
C HIS A 115 -29.87 26.61 -9.59
N ASP A 116 -30.37 25.78 -8.68
CA ASP A 116 -29.83 24.48 -8.34
C ASP A 116 -30.03 23.51 -9.52
N ILE A 117 -28.95 23.00 -10.12
CA ILE A 117 -29.02 21.98 -11.17
C ILE A 117 -29.09 20.61 -10.50
N LYS A 118 -30.17 19.87 -10.75
CA LYS A 118 -30.27 18.46 -10.35
C LYS A 118 -29.50 17.63 -11.36
N ALA A 119 -28.39 17.05 -10.94
CA ALA A 119 -27.59 16.13 -11.73
C ALA A 119 -27.68 14.72 -11.13
N GLN A 120 -27.60 13.70 -11.97
CA GLN A 120 -27.46 12.35 -11.48
C GLN A 120 -25.99 11.95 -11.47
N VAL A 121 -25.58 11.31 -10.37
CA VAL A 121 -24.20 10.92 -10.15
C VAL A 121 -24.12 9.42 -9.98
N LEU A 122 -23.17 8.81 -10.68
CA LEU A 122 -22.84 7.40 -10.60
C LEU A 122 -21.53 7.24 -9.83
N ASP A 123 -21.61 6.65 -8.65
CA ASP A 123 -20.44 6.22 -7.89
C ASP A 123 -20.18 4.74 -8.12
N ILE A 124 -18.95 4.42 -8.48
CA ILE A 124 -18.46 3.05 -8.63
C ILE A 124 -17.39 2.83 -7.60
N SER A 125 -17.46 1.70 -6.91
CA SER A 125 -16.40 1.27 -6.01
C SER A 125 -16.07 -0.19 -6.17
N ILE A 126 -14.78 -0.49 -6.03
CA ILE A 126 -14.23 -1.83 -6.12
C ILE A 126 -13.40 -2.07 -4.89
N HIS A 127 -13.60 -3.24 -4.29
CA HIS A 127 -13.04 -3.61 -3.01
C HIS A 127 -12.27 -4.91 -3.18
N SER A 128 -11.06 -4.96 -2.60
CA SER A 128 -10.26 -6.18 -2.51
C SER A 128 -9.77 -6.43 -1.10
N GLN A 129 -10.02 -7.63 -0.59
CA GLN A 129 -9.48 -8.11 0.67
C GLN A 129 -8.34 -9.09 0.39
N THR A 130 -7.11 -8.59 0.33
CA THR A 130 -5.94 -9.43 0.04
C THR A 130 -5.25 -9.87 1.32
N LEU A 131 -4.81 -11.14 1.37
CA LEU A 131 -4.01 -11.69 2.48
C LEU A 131 -2.61 -11.05 2.56
N LEU A 132 -2.16 -10.42 1.47
CA LEU A 132 -0.84 -9.82 1.34
C LEU A 132 -0.80 -8.36 1.83
N SER A 133 -1.94 -7.77 2.17
CA SER A 133 -2.01 -6.42 2.74
C SER A 133 -2.88 -6.43 3.99
N THR A 134 -2.47 -5.71 5.02
CA THR A 134 -3.26 -5.53 6.23
C THR A 134 -4.42 -4.55 6.05
N HIS A 135 -4.53 -3.90 4.89
CA HIS A 135 -5.54 -2.89 4.60
C HIS A 135 -6.39 -3.30 3.40
N PRO A 136 -7.74 -3.25 3.52
CA PRO A 136 -8.61 -3.51 2.37
C PRO A 136 -8.33 -2.46 1.30
N LEU A 137 -8.03 -2.94 0.10
CA LEU A 137 -7.77 -2.06 -1.04
C LEU A 137 -9.11 -1.61 -1.61
N ARG A 138 -9.25 -0.30 -1.82
CA ARG A 138 -10.45 0.30 -2.38
C ARG A 138 -10.11 1.20 -3.54
N TYR A 139 -10.83 1.00 -4.64
CA TYR A 139 -10.89 1.92 -5.76
C TYR A 139 -12.26 2.57 -5.78
N ALA A 140 -12.32 3.88 -6.00
CA ALA A 140 -13.57 4.61 -6.13
C ALA A 140 -13.48 5.60 -7.28
N LYS A 141 -14.54 5.71 -8.07
CA LYS A 141 -14.64 6.68 -9.15
C LYS A 141 -16.07 7.18 -9.27
N ARG A 142 -16.20 8.49 -9.46
CA ARG A 142 -17.46 9.20 -9.61
C ARG A 142 -17.61 9.69 -11.03
N TYR A 143 -18.82 9.55 -11.58
CA TYR A 143 -19.21 10.04 -12.88
C TYR A 143 -20.47 10.91 -12.73
N ILE A 144 -20.50 12.05 -13.42
CA ILE A 144 -21.71 12.86 -13.56
C ILE A 144 -22.38 12.38 -14.84
N VAL A 145 -23.63 11.95 -14.74
CA VAL A 145 -24.39 11.39 -15.87
C VAL A 145 -25.35 12.47 -16.35
N ASP A 146 -25.10 12.98 -17.56
CA ASP A 146 -25.95 13.98 -18.20
C ASP A 146 -27.03 13.26 -19.02
N ILE A 147 -28.17 12.99 -18.39
CA ILE A 147 -29.21 12.09 -18.92
C ILE A 147 -29.90 12.69 -20.15
N GLU A 148 -29.91 14.02 -20.30
CA GLU A 148 -30.66 14.70 -21.36
C GLU A 148 -30.01 14.63 -22.75
N LYS A 149 -28.71 14.34 -22.85
CA LYS A 149 -28.02 14.40 -24.15
C LYS A 149 -27.78 13.06 -24.83
N GLY A 150 -27.86 11.93 -24.12
CA GLY A 150 -27.46 10.65 -24.71
C GLY A 150 -26.02 10.62 -25.26
N ASP A 151 -25.23 11.65 -24.97
CA ASP A 151 -23.86 11.84 -25.43
C ASP A 151 -22.90 11.59 -24.27
N ILE A 152 -21.83 10.88 -24.63
CA ILE A 152 -20.82 10.24 -23.80
C ILE A 152 -19.64 11.19 -23.59
#